data_AF-A0A7X7H4I2-F1
#
_entry.id   AF-A0A7X7H4I2-F1
#
_cell.length_a   1.000
_cell.length_b   1.000
_cell.length_c   1.000
_cell.angle_alpha   90.00
_cell.angle_beta   90.00
_cell.angle_gamma   90.00
#
_symmetry.space_group_name_H-M   'P 1'
#
loop_
_entity.id
_entity.type
_entity.pdbx_description
1 polymer ?
#
loop_
_entity_poly.entity_id
_entity_poly.type
_entity_poly.pdbx_seq_one_letter_code
_entity_poly.pdbx_strand_id
1 'polypeptide(L)' 'EDAKEFVEAFFEEIRESLASGEPVKLSGFGSFELRDKAERPGRNPKTGEEIPISARRVVTFRAGQKLRAKMEELSERK' A
#
# COMPACT_ATOMS: atom_id res chain seq x y z
N GLU A 1 24.79 11.75 7.74
CA GLU A 1 23.51 12.45 7.55
C GLU A 1 22.90 12.06 6.20
N ASP A 2 23.72 11.90 5.17
CA ASP A 2 23.38 11.46 3.80
C ASP A 2 22.50 10.20 3.72
N ALA A 3 22.78 9.17 4.53
CA ALA A 3 21.97 7.94 4.52
C ALA A 3 20.53 8.18 4.99
N LYS A 4 20.33 9.10 5.95
CA LYS A 4 19.00 9.47 6.43
C LYS A 4 18.25 10.23 5.33
N GLU A 5 18.89 11.22 4.74
CA GLU A 5 18.32 12.03 3.66
C GLU A 5 17.95 11.16 2.45
N PHE A 6 18.79 10.20 2.08
CA PHE A 6 18.49 9.28 0.99
C PHE A 6 17.25 8.43 1.25
N VAL A 7 17.08 7.93 2.49
CA VAL A 7 15.88 7.16 2.87
C VAL A 7 14.63 8.02 2.84
N GLU A 8 14.71 9.26 3.32
CA GLU A 8 13.60 10.21 3.27
C GLU A 8 13.20 10.55 1.83
N ALA A 9 14.19 10.85 0.97
CA ALA A 9 13.98 11.14 -0.44
C ALA A 9 13.38 9.96 -1.20
N PHE A 10 13.83 8.73 -0.92
CA PHE A 10 13.27 7.51 -1.50
C PHE A 10 11.76 7.39 -1.24
N PHE A 11 11.32 7.65 0.00
CA PHE A 11 9.89 7.59 0.32
C PHE A 11 9.11 8.79 -0.22
N GLU A 12 9.74 9.95 -0.38
CA GLU A 12 9.10 11.10 -1.01
C GLU A 12 8.82 10.84 -2.48
N GLU A 13 9.78 10.31 -3.23
CA GLU A 13 9.59 9.94 -4.64
C GLU A 13 8.40 8.98 -4.84
N ILE A 14 8.25 8.00 -3.93
CA ILE A 14 7.09 7.09 -3.93
C ILE A 14 5.78 7.86 -3.68
N ARG A 15 5.77 8.81 -2.76
CA ARG A 15 4.58 9.64 -2.47
C ARG A 15 4.20 10.49 -3.67
N GLU A 16 5.17 11.15 -4.28
CA GLU A 16 4.95 12.04 -5.44
C GLU A 16 4.40 11.26 -6.63
N SER A 17 4.99 10.11 -6.98
CA SER A 17 4.49 9.24 -8.05
C SER A 17 3.06 8.76 -7.79
N LEU A 18 2.74 8.34 -6.56
CA LEU A 18 1.37 7.92 -6.23
C LEU A 18 0.37 9.10 -6.22
N ALA A 19 0.80 10.29 -5.83
CA ALA A 19 -0.02 11.49 -5.85
C ALA A 19 -0.33 11.95 -7.28
N SER A 20 0.61 11.75 -8.22
CA SER A 20 0.41 12.06 -9.65
C SER A 20 -0.49 11.05 -10.37
N GLY A 21 -0.88 9.96 -9.72
CA GLY A 21 -1.71 8.92 -10.34
C GLY A 21 -0.91 7.75 -10.92
N GLU A 22 0.39 7.70 -10.68
CA GLU A 22 1.29 6.71 -11.25
C GLU A 22 1.54 5.55 -10.27
N PRO A 23 1.42 4.29 -10.71
CA PRO A 23 1.76 3.15 -9.87
C PRO A 23 3.28 2.93 -9.80
N VAL A 24 3.79 2.63 -8.60
CA VAL A 24 5.22 2.38 -8.38
C VAL A 24 5.50 0.88 -8.41
N LYS A 25 6.51 0.45 -9.15
CA LYS A 25 6.96 -0.96 -9.21
C LYS A 25 8.40 -1.09 -8.72
N LEU A 26 8.58 -1.84 -7.63
CA LEU A 26 9.88 -2.15 -7.04
C LEU A 26 10.23 -3.61 -7.33
N SER A 27 11.11 -3.85 -8.29
CA SER A 27 11.51 -5.20 -8.72
C SER A 27 12.02 -6.02 -7.53
N GLY A 28 11.57 -7.27 -7.42
CA GLY A 28 11.92 -8.16 -6.33
C GLY A 28 11.25 -7.85 -4.98
N PHE A 29 10.52 -6.74 -4.85
CA PHE A 29 9.81 -6.36 -3.63
C PHE A 29 8.30 -6.39 -3.81
N GLY A 30 7.76 -5.58 -4.72
CA GLY A 30 6.33 -5.49 -4.97
C GLY A 30 5.92 -4.24 -5.74
N SER A 31 4.62 -3.98 -5.81
CA SER A 31 4.05 -2.79 -6.46
C SER A 31 3.11 -2.03 -5.54
N PHE A 32 3.15 -0.71 -5.62
CA PHE A 32 2.10 0.18 -5.10
C PHE A 32 1.16 0.52 -6.25
N GLU A 33 -0.12 0.24 -6.06
CA GLU A 33 -1.18 0.44 -7.05
C GLU A 33 -2.25 1.36 -6.51
N LEU A 34 -2.71 2.27 -7.36
CA LEU A 34 -3.87 3.10 -7.09
C LEU A 34 -5.14 2.36 -7.51
N ARG A 35 -6.16 2.40 -6.66
CA ARG A 35 -7.47 1.83 -6.94
C ARG A 35 -8.56 2.81 -6.59
N ASP A 36 -9.44 3.06 -7.53
CA ASP A 36 -10.67 3.80 -7.29
C ASP A 36 -11.71 2.85 -6.69
N LYS A 37 -12.15 3.15 -5.47
CA LYS A 37 -13.20 2.42 -4.78
C LYS A 37 -14.50 3.20 -4.86
N ALA A 38 -15.55 2.53 -5.33
CA ALA A 38 -16.90 3.07 -5.31
C ALA A 38 -17.43 3.20 -3.87
N GLU A 39 -18.43 4.06 -3.71
CA GLU A 39 -19.21 4.14 -2.48
C GLU A 39 -19.88 2.79 -2.20
N ARG A 40 -19.95 2.43 -0.92
CA ARG A 40 -20.54 1.15 -0.48
C ARG A 40 -21.11 1.28 0.93
N PRO A 41 -22.09 0.43 1.30
CA PRO A 41 -22.59 0.41 2.67
C PRO A 41 -21.46 0.07 3.65
N GLY A 42 -21.42 0.82 4.75
CA GLY A 42 -20.58 0.57 5.91
C GLY A 42 -21.41 0.70 7.18
N ARG A 43 -20.76 0.44 8.32
CA ARG A 43 -21.41 0.53 9.63
C ARG A 43 -20.43 1.07 10.67
N ASN A 44 -20.95 1.80 11.63
CA ASN A 44 -20.19 2.16 12.82
C ASN A 44 -19.87 0.88 13.62
N PRO A 45 -18.58 0.52 13.82
CA PRO A 45 -18.23 -0.72 14.52
C PRO A 45 -18.71 -0.78 15.97
N LYS A 46 -19.04 0.36 16.60
CA LYS A 46 -19.50 0.44 17.99
C LYS A 46 -21.02 0.42 18.12
N THR A 47 -21.76 1.12 17.26
CA THR A 47 -23.22 1.28 17.37
C THR A 47 -24.02 0.43 16.40
N GLY A 48 -23.40 -0.06 15.32
CA GLY A 48 -24.07 -0.80 14.26
C GLY A 48 -24.86 0.05 13.27
N GLU A 49 -24.93 1.37 13.49
CA GLU A 49 -25.60 2.31 12.58
C GLU A 49 -24.97 2.25 11.19
N GLU A 50 -25.83 2.27 10.16
CA GLU A 50 -25.39 2.24 8.78
C GLU A 50 -24.83 3.61 8.38
N ILE A 51 -23.56 3.62 7.96
CA ILE A 51 -22.84 4.81 7.53
C ILE A 51 -22.16 4.47 6.20
N PRO A 52 -22.50 5.15 5.10
CA PRO A 52 -21.87 4.87 3.80
C PRO A 52 -20.37 5.16 3.87
N ILE A 53 -19.59 4.28 3.22
CA ILE A 53 -18.16 4.50 3.00
C ILE A 53 -18.03 5.19 1.65
N SER A 54 -17.64 6.47 1.69
CA SER A 54 -17.53 7.30 0.49
C SER A 54 -16.58 6.72 -0.56
N ALA A 55 -16.88 7.01 -1.82
CA ALA A 55 -16.00 6.70 -2.93
C ALA A 55 -14.66 7.43 -2.76
N ARG A 56 -13.55 6.73 -2.98
CA ARG A 56 -12.20 7.28 -2.81
C ARG A 56 -11.16 6.50 -3.58
N ARG A 57 -10.09 7.17 -3.96
CA ARG A 57 -8.85 6.52 -4.41
C ARG A 57 -8.07 6.02 -3.20
N VAL A 58 -7.55 4.80 -3.29
CA VAL A 58 -6.68 4.21 -2.28
C VAL A 58 -5.39 3.70 -2.89
N VAL A 59 -4.32 3.71 -2.10
CA VAL A 59 -3.08 3.00 -2.41
C VAL A 59 -3.17 1.57 -1.86
N THR A 60 -2.74 0.59 -2.65
CA THR A 60 -2.62 -0.81 -2.24
C THR A 60 -1.23 -1.32 -2.56
N PHE A 61 -0.63 -2.11 -1.67
CA PHE A 61 0.63 -2.78 -1.93
C PHE A 61 0.38 -4.23 -2.34
N ARG A 62 0.98 -4.67 -3.45
CA ARG A 62 1.06 -6.09 -3.82
C ARG A 62 2.49 -6.57 -3.66
N ALA A 63 2.72 -7.44 -2.67
CA ALA A 63 3.99 -8.12 -2.50
C ALA A 63 4.33 -8.98 -3.73
N GLY A 64 5.54 -8.81 -4.27
CA GLY A 64 6.07 -9.61 -5.38
C GLY A 64 6.42 -11.03 -4.95
N GLN A 65 6.56 -11.93 -5.93
CA GLN A 65 6.84 -13.36 -5.66
C GLN A 65 8.11 -13.57 -4.82
N LYS A 66 9.19 -12.83 -5.12
CA LYS A 66 10.46 -12.93 -4.38
C LYS A 66 10.30 -12.58 -2.89
N LEU A 67 9.54 -11.53 -2.58
CA LEU A 67 9.26 -11.14 -1.20
C LEU A 67 8.39 -12.19 -0.49
N ARG A 68 7.33 -12.67 -1.15
CA ARG A 68 6.43 -13.71 -0.58
C ARG A 68 7.18 -15.00 -0.27
N ALA A 69 7.92 -15.53 -1.24
CA ALA A 69 8.73 -16.74 -1.06
C ALA A 69 9.72 -16.59 0.09
N LYS A 70 10.30 -15.39 0.26
CA LYS A 70 11.20 -15.12 1.39
C LYS A 70 10.49 -15.13 2.75
N MET A 71 9.24 -14.66 2.81
CA MET A 71 8.44 -14.69 4.03
C MET A 71 7.99 -16.10 4.40
N GLU A 72 7.64 -16.92 3.40
CA GLU A 72 7.29 -18.33 3.58
C GLU A 72 8.48 -19.11 4.17
N GLU A 73 9.68 -18.97 3.60
CA GLU A 73 10.91 -19.60 4.12
C GLU A 73 11.19 -19.21 5.60
N LEU A 74 10.96 -17.95 5.97
CA LEU A 74 11.17 -17.48 7.35
C LEU A 74 10.11 -18.02 8.31
N SER A 75 8.88 -18.24 7.85
CA SER A 75 7.81 -18.82 8.65
C SER A 75 8.08 -20.29 8.96
N GLU A 76 8.68 -21.03 8.04
CA GLU A 76 9.01 -22.47 8.19
C GLU A 76 10.24 -22.72 9.07
N ARG A 77 11.08 -21.69 9.26
CA ARG A 77 12.25 -21.74 10.15
C ARG A 77 11.90 -21.55 11.64
N LYS A 78 10.66 -21.16 11.94
CA LYS A 78 10.15 -20.99 13.31
C LYS A 78 9.41 -22.23 13.76
#